data_AF-A0A453CPU4-F1
#
_entry.id   AF-A0A453CPU4-F1
#
_cell.length_a   1.000
_cell.length_b   1.000
_cell.length_c   1.000
_cell.angle_alpha   90.00
_cell.angle_beta   90.00
_cell.angle_gamma   90.00
#
_symmetry.space_group_name_H-M   'P 1'
#
loop_
_entity.id
_entity.type
_entity.pdbx_description
1 polymer ?
#
loop_
_entity_poly.entity_id
_entity_poly.type
_entity_poly.pdbx_seq_one_letter_code
_entity_poly.pdbx_strand_id
1 'polypeptide(L)'
;VGPGGSPDEDGETTLDALIMNGKTMEIGAVAAMRYVKDAIMAAKLVMEHTGHTLLVGEKATSFAISMGLAGPTNLSSPESIEKWSNWRQNNCQPNFWKNVAPAGNCGPYHPINIPKDPVKSAVWENQGITCQEWLENDNLLEPTNSHFNSVNRHNHDTISMAVIDKMGHVAVGTSTNGATFKIPGRVGDGPIPGSSAYGDDEVGACGATGDGDIMMRFLPWLSSSREHATWNGASRCCCGCYIKNCS
;
A
#
# COMPACT_ATOMS: atom_id res chain seq x y z
N VAL A 1 9.93 7.70 -1.21
CA VAL A 1 10.10 8.45 0.04
C VAL A 1 10.93 7.63 1.03
N GLY A 2 11.82 8.29 1.77
CA GLY A 2 12.49 7.83 2.99
C GLY A 2 13.38 8.97 3.51
N PRO A 3 13.55 9.27 4.82
CA PRO A 3 13.26 8.53 6.05
C PRO A 3 11.97 9.00 6.81
N GLY A 4 11.85 8.81 8.14
CA GLY A 4 10.66 8.34 8.87
C GLY A 4 9.43 9.22 9.17
N GLY A 5 8.74 9.78 8.18
CA GLY A 5 7.49 10.55 8.40
C GLY A 5 6.29 9.78 9.01
N SER A 6 6.28 8.45 8.90
CA SER A 6 5.17 7.58 9.34
C SER A 6 5.69 6.33 10.07
N PRO A 7 5.95 6.41 11.39
CA PRO A 7 6.33 5.25 12.18
C PRO A 7 5.14 4.28 12.33
N ASP A 8 5.43 3.00 12.56
CA ASP A 8 4.44 2.00 12.98
C ASP A 8 4.07 2.14 14.46
N GLU A 9 3.22 1.22 14.96
CA GLU A 9 2.75 1.27 16.34
C GLU A 9 3.85 1.02 17.39
N ASP A 10 4.97 0.41 16.98
CA ASP A 10 6.17 0.22 17.81
C ASP A 10 7.13 1.42 17.73
N GLY A 11 6.80 2.44 16.93
CA GLY A 11 7.61 3.65 16.74
C GLY A 11 8.71 3.47 15.69
N GLU A 12 8.67 2.38 14.92
CA GLU A 12 9.68 2.04 13.95
C GLU A 12 9.30 2.51 12.54
N THR A 13 10.30 2.94 11.77
CA THR A 13 10.10 3.30 10.37
C THR A 13 10.48 2.13 9.47
N THR A 14 9.54 1.74 8.62
CA THR A 14 9.73 0.76 7.55
C THR A 14 9.38 1.37 6.20
N LEU A 15 10.13 1.02 5.16
CA LEU A 15 9.97 1.53 3.80
C LEU A 15 9.52 0.43 2.84
N ASP A 16 8.61 0.80 1.94
CA ASP A 16 8.20 0.00 0.79
C ASP A 16 8.61 0.71 -0.50
N ALA A 17 9.07 -0.03 -1.51
CA ALA A 17 9.40 0.51 -2.82
C ALA A 17 9.25 -0.51 -3.96
N LEU A 18 8.97 0.00 -5.15
CA LEU A 18 8.82 -0.72 -6.41
C LEU A 18 9.54 0.04 -7.52
N ILE A 19 10.23 -0.65 -8.40
CA ILE A 19 10.67 -0.15 -9.70
C ILE A 19 10.33 -1.17 -10.79
N MET A 20 9.92 -0.69 -11.95
CA MET A 20 9.57 -1.52 -13.09
C MET A 20 10.08 -0.91 -14.40
N ASN A 21 10.62 -1.77 -15.25
CA ASN A 21 11.00 -1.47 -16.63
C ASN A 21 9.87 -1.88 -17.57
N GLY A 22 9.26 -0.91 -18.27
CA GLY A 22 8.14 -1.16 -19.17
C GLY A 22 8.49 -1.87 -20.48
N LYS A 23 9.79 -1.97 -20.81
CA LYS A 23 10.26 -2.70 -22.00
C LYS A 23 10.48 -4.18 -21.73
N THR A 24 11.16 -4.49 -20.63
CA THR A 24 11.52 -5.86 -20.27
C THR A 24 10.48 -6.52 -19.37
N MET A 25 9.56 -5.72 -18.81
CA MET A 25 8.62 -6.11 -17.77
C MET A 25 9.31 -6.61 -16.49
N GLU A 26 10.61 -6.34 -16.34
CA GLU A 26 11.35 -6.65 -15.12
C GLU A 26 10.93 -5.71 -13.99
N ILE A 27 10.84 -6.29 -12.81
CA ILE A 27 10.34 -5.62 -11.61
C ILE A 27 11.27 -5.98 -10.46
N GLY A 28 11.62 -4.97 -9.67
CA GLY A 28 12.23 -5.17 -8.36
C GLY A 28 11.49 -4.38 -7.29
N ALA A 29 11.36 -4.98 -6.12
CA ALA A 29 10.62 -4.42 -5.02
C ALA A 29 11.22 -4.80 -3.67
N VAL A 30 11.02 -3.92 -2.69
CA VAL A 30 11.30 -4.18 -1.29
C VAL A 30 10.11 -3.76 -0.43
N ALA A 31 9.80 -4.52 0.62
CA ALA A 31 8.71 -4.17 1.53
C ALA A 31 9.09 -4.36 2.99
N ALA A 32 8.48 -3.59 3.88
CA ALA A 32 8.77 -3.55 5.31
C ALA A 32 10.28 -3.41 5.61
N MET A 33 11.04 -2.77 4.72
CA MET A 33 12.50 -2.72 4.81
C MET A 33 12.92 -1.70 5.87
N ARG A 34 13.85 -2.11 6.72
CA ARG A 34 14.35 -1.29 7.84
C ARG A 34 15.76 -0.79 7.55
N TYR A 35 16.16 0.27 8.23
CA TYR A 35 17.54 0.73 8.36
C TYR A 35 18.32 1.15 7.10
N VAL A 36 17.70 1.11 5.92
CA VAL A 36 18.29 1.56 4.65
C VAL A 36 17.38 2.64 4.09
N LYS A 37 17.90 3.86 3.94
CA LYS A 37 17.12 5.04 3.52
C LYS A 37 16.68 4.96 2.05
N ASP A 38 17.50 4.35 1.19
CA ASP A 38 17.34 4.38 -0.27
C ASP A 38 16.53 3.18 -0.77
N ALA A 39 15.26 3.08 -0.35
CA ALA A 39 14.41 1.92 -0.66
C ALA A 39 14.21 1.67 -2.16
N ILE A 40 14.10 2.73 -2.97
CA ILE A 40 13.98 2.59 -4.43
C ILE A 40 15.27 2.04 -5.06
N MET A 41 16.43 2.36 -4.48
CA MET A 41 17.71 1.81 -4.93
C MET A 41 17.82 0.33 -4.55
N ALA A 42 17.34 -0.05 -3.36
CA ALA A 42 17.27 -1.45 -2.96
C ALA A 42 16.35 -2.25 -3.90
N ALA A 43 15.18 -1.71 -4.26
CA ALA A 43 14.28 -2.30 -5.24
C ALA A 43 14.95 -2.47 -6.62
N LYS A 44 15.72 -1.48 -7.08
CA LYS A 44 16.52 -1.58 -8.31
C LYS A 44 17.55 -2.70 -8.23
N LEU A 45 18.26 -2.83 -7.12
CA LEU A 45 19.24 -3.91 -6.92
C LEU A 45 18.58 -5.30 -6.91
N VAL A 46 17.35 -5.42 -6.39
CA VAL A 46 16.56 -6.67 -6.49
C VAL A 46 16.31 -7.03 -7.95
N MET A 47 15.88 -6.06 -8.75
CA MET A 47 15.62 -6.23 -10.20
C MET A 47 16.89 -6.64 -10.96
N GLU A 48 18.02 -5.97 -10.71
CA GLU A 48 19.23 -6.12 -11.50
C GLU A 48 20.11 -7.31 -11.09
N HIS A 49 19.98 -7.80 -9.85
CA HIS A 49 20.93 -8.76 -9.26
C HIS A 49 20.29 -10.00 -8.64
N THR A 50 18.99 -10.23 -8.86
CA THR A 50 18.32 -11.45 -8.40
C THR A 50 17.35 -11.99 -9.46
N GLY A 51 17.02 -13.28 -9.39
CA GLY A 51 15.90 -13.84 -10.13
C GLY A 51 14.55 -13.67 -9.41
N HIS A 52 14.49 -12.83 -8.38
CA HIS A 52 13.31 -12.61 -7.55
C HIS A 52 12.77 -11.20 -7.77
N THR A 53 11.46 -11.03 -7.56
CA THR A 53 10.79 -9.74 -7.76
C THR A 53 10.72 -8.91 -6.48
N LEU A 54 10.55 -9.54 -5.32
CA LEU A 54 10.24 -8.86 -4.06
C LEU A 54 11.01 -9.49 -2.90
N LEU A 55 11.73 -8.66 -2.14
CA LEU A 55 12.35 -9.03 -0.86
C LEU A 55 11.70 -8.23 0.28
N VAL A 56 11.61 -8.80 1.48
CA VAL A 56 10.91 -8.15 2.59
C VAL A 56 11.68 -8.14 3.91
N GLY A 57 11.33 -7.19 4.77
CA GLY A 57 11.80 -7.11 6.16
C GLY A 57 13.30 -6.92 6.29
N GLU A 58 13.86 -7.44 7.38
CA GLU A 58 15.30 -7.34 7.68
C GLU A 58 16.19 -8.12 6.69
N LYS A 59 15.63 -9.10 5.98
CA LYS A 59 16.37 -9.81 4.94
C LYS A 59 16.53 -8.96 3.67
N ALA A 60 15.56 -8.12 3.34
CA ALA A 60 15.73 -7.08 2.32
C ALA A 60 16.81 -6.07 2.72
N THR A 61 16.84 -5.65 4.00
CA THR A 61 17.89 -4.79 4.55
C THR A 61 19.28 -5.43 4.41
N SER A 62 19.40 -6.70 4.82
CA SER A 62 20.67 -7.44 4.75
C SER A 62 21.18 -7.54 3.32
N PHE A 63 20.27 -7.84 2.37
CA PHE A 63 20.56 -7.85 0.94
C PHE A 63 21.04 -6.47 0.47
N ALA A 64 20.28 -5.41 0.75
CA ALA A 64 20.60 -4.05 0.33
C ALA A 64 22.00 -3.60 0.81
N ILE A 65 22.35 -3.88 2.06
CA ILE A 65 23.67 -3.56 2.62
C ILE A 65 24.76 -4.40 1.94
N SER A 66 24.52 -5.70 1.72
CA SER A 66 25.48 -6.57 1.02
C SER A 66 25.75 -6.14 -0.42
N MET A 67 24.79 -5.45 -1.05
CA MET A 67 24.89 -4.86 -2.38
C MET A 67 25.50 -3.45 -2.39
N GLY A 68 25.94 -2.94 -1.23
CA GLY A 68 26.69 -1.68 -1.12
C GLY A 68 25.86 -0.47 -0.69
N LEU A 69 24.58 -0.63 -0.32
CA LEU A 69 23.81 0.48 0.26
C LEU A 69 24.23 0.77 1.72
N ALA A 70 24.17 2.04 2.10
CA ALA A 70 24.53 2.46 3.46
C ALA A 70 23.49 1.97 4.48
N GLY A 71 23.97 1.42 5.60
CA GLY A 71 23.16 0.95 6.71
C GLY A 71 23.95 -0.01 7.62
N PRO A 72 23.35 -0.46 8.74
CA PRO A 72 22.03 -0.06 9.23
C PRO A 72 22.07 1.36 9.84
N THR A 73 21.04 2.17 9.57
CA THR A 73 20.89 3.52 10.15
C THR A 73 19.49 3.70 10.70
N ASN A 74 19.35 4.34 11.86
CA ASN A 74 18.02 4.66 12.39
C ASN A 74 17.33 5.65 11.44
N LEU A 75 16.14 5.29 10.96
CA LEU A 75 15.35 6.09 10.02
C LEU A 75 14.35 7.02 10.74
N SER A 76 14.20 6.92 12.06
CA SER A 76 13.30 7.78 12.82
C SER A 76 13.83 9.21 12.91
N SER A 77 12.96 10.19 12.66
CA SER A 77 13.22 11.61 12.88
C SER A 77 12.69 12.07 14.24
N PRO A 78 13.16 13.20 14.80
CA PRO A 78 12.60 13.76 16.03
C PRO A 78 11.08 13.95 15.96
N GLU A 79 10.57 14.42 14.81
CA GLU A 79 9.13 14.62 14.56
C GLU A 79 8.37 13.29 14.59
N SER A 80 8.94 12.23 14.02
CA SER A 80 8.33 10.90 14.03
C SER A 80 8.22 10.31 15.44
N ILE A 81 9.24 10.53 16.27
CA ILE A 81 9.31 10.06 17.64
C ILE A 81 8.28 10.82 18.50
N GLU A 82 8.20 12.14 18.32
CA GLU A 82 7.20 12.97 19.00
C GLU A 82 5.77 12.58 18.60
N LYS A 83 5.53 12.40 17.29
CA LYS A 83 4.24 11.95 16.74
C LYS A 83 3.81 10.62 17.34
N TRP A 84 4.72 9.65 17.42
CA TRP A 84 4.46 8.35 18.06
C TRP A 84 4.25 8.46 19.58
N SER A 85 5.06 9.24 20.28
CA SER A 85 4.94 9.44 21.73
C SER A 85 3.57 10.04 22.09
N ASN A 86 3.12 11.06 21.35
CA ASN A 86 1.81 11.68 21.54
C ASN A 86 0.67 10.69 21.27
N TRP A 87 0.78 9.88 20.21
CA TRP A 87 -0.20 8.83 19.91
C TRP A 87 -0.28 7.76 21.00
N ARG A 88 0.86 7.35 21.55
CA ARG A 88 0.93 6.38 22.65
C ARG A 88 0.33 6.93 23.95
N GLN A 89 0.57 8.21 24.25
CA GLN A 89 -0.07 8.90 25.38
C GLN A 89 -1.59 9.00 25.21
N ASN A 90 -2.08 9.07 23.97
CA ASN A 90 -3.50 9.04 23.62
C ASN A 90 -4.07 7.61 23.50
N ASN A 91 -3.56 6.67 24.31
CA ASN A 91 -4.01 5.27 24.35
C ASN A 91 -4.00 4.57 22.99
N CYS A 92 -3.02 4.88 22.15
CA CYS A 92 -2.85 4.25 20.85
C CYS A 92 -4.09 4.36 19.95
N GLN A 93 -4.71 5.54 19.93
CA GLN A 93 -5.83 5.88 19.07
C GLN A 93 -5.52 7.12 18.23
N PRO A 94 -5.98 7.17 16.96
CA PRO A 94 -6.66 6.10 16.21
C PRO A 94 -5.70 4.96 15.84
N ASN A 95 -6.21 3.72 15.71
CA ASN A 95 -5.42 2.58 15.20
C ASN A 95 -6.15 1.77 14.10
N PHE A 96 -5.47 0.76 13.55
CA PHE A 96 -5.97 -0.10 12.47
C PHE A 96 -6.52 -1.45 12.94
N TRP A 97 -6.44 -1.74 14.23
CA TRP A 97 -6.95 -2.99 14.79
C TRP A 97 -8.48 -3.01 14.75
N LYS A 98 -9.07 -4.16 14.42
CA LYS A 98 -10.53 -4.34 14.33
C LYS A 98 -10.92 -5.60 15.08
N ASN A 99 -12.04 -5.56 15.79
CA ASN A 99 -12.62 -6.72 16.48
C ASN A 99 -11.64 -7.38 17.47
N VAL A 100 -10.90 -6.56 18.20
CA VAL A 100 -9.94 -6.99 19.23
C VAL A 100 -10.01 -6.06 20.44
N ALA A 101 -9.56 -6.57 21.59
CA ALA A 101 -9.38 -5.80 22.81
C ALA A 101 -7.90 -5.82 23.23
N PRO A 102 -7.31 -4.69 23.62
CA PRO A 102 -5.94 -4.66 24.12
C PRO A 102 -5.86 -5.25 25.54
N ALA A 103 -4.76 -5.94 25.85
CA ALA A 103 -4.44 -6.36 27.24
C ALA A 103 -4.08 -5.18 28.17
N GLY A 104 -3.85 -3.99 27.60
CA GLY A 104 -3.60 -2.72 28.30
C GLY A 104 -4.12 -1.55 27.46
N ASN A 105 -3.38 -0.45 27.35
CA ASN A 105 -3.80 0.69 26.51
C ASN A 105 -3.44 0.50 25.02
N CYS A 106 -2.42 -0.30 24.71
CA CYS A 106 -1.79 -0.36 23.39
C CYS A 106 -1.50 -1.79 22.91
N GLY A 107 -2.28 -2.76 23.38
CA GLY A 107 -2.05 -4.19 23.11
C GLY A 107 -1.12 -4.88 24.15
N PRO A 108 -0.69 -6.12 23.90
CA PRO A 108 -1.05 -6.95 22.74
C PRO A 108 -2.57 -7.12 22.61
N TYR A 109 -3.05 -7.07 21.37
CA TYR A 109 -4.48 -7.11 21.06
C TYR A 109 -4.94 -8.57 20.91
N HIS A 110 -6.09 -8.89 21.50
CA HIS A 110 -6.67 -10.23 21.46
C HIS A 110 -8.05 -10.18 20.80
N PRO A 111 -8.42 -11.16 19.96
CA PRO A 111 -9.75 -11.24 19.36
C PRO A 111 -10.84 -11.20 20.42
N ILE A 112 -11.86 -10.37 20.19
CA ILE A 112 -13.09 -10.45 20.98
C ILE A 112 -14.02 -11.48 20.34
N ASN A 113 -14.65 -12.32 21.16
CA ASN A 113 -15.72 -13.18 20.69
C ASN A 113 -16.94 -12.31 20.38
N ILE A 114 -17.09 -11.94 19.11
CA ILE A 114 -18.34 -11.36 18.61
C ILE A 114 -19.32 -12.53 18.51
N PRO A 115 -20.44 -12.53 19.25
CA PRO A 115 -21.48 -13.51 19.02
C PRO A 115 -21.83 -13.47 17.54
N LYS A 116 -21.71 -14.61 16.84
CA LYS A 116 -22.25 -14.71 15.48
C LYS A 116 -23.72 -14.40 15.60
N ASP A 117 -24.14 -13.27 15.05
CA ASP A 117 -25.54 -12.88 15.07
C ASP A 117 -26.35 -14.05 14.47
N PRO A 118 -27.21 -14.73 15.25
CA PRO A 118 -27.98 -15.86 14.76
C PRO A 118 -28.89 -15.44 13.61
N VAL A 119 -29.23 -14.15 13.54
CA VAL A 119 -30.10 -13.58 12.53
C VAL A 119 -29.44 -13.54 11.15
N LYS A 120 -28.13 -13.30 11.05
CA LYS A 120 -27.44 -13.28 9.74
C LYS A 120 -27.15 -14.69 9.22
N SER A 121 -26.79 -15.62 10.11
CA SER A 121 -26.44 -17.00 9.69
C SER A 121 -27.63 -17.79 9.14
N ALA A 122 -28.87 -17.44 9.51
CA ALA A 122 -30.07 -18.10 9.02
C ALA A 122 -30.55 -17.62 7.64
N VAL A 123 -30.07 -16.47 7.14
CA VAL A 123 -30.53 -15.90 5.86
C VAL A 123 -29.88 -16.58 4.65
N TRP A 124 -28.63 -17.06 4.78
CA TRP A 124 -27.93 -17.70 3.65
C TRP A 124 -28.36 -19.14 3.36
N GLU A 125 -29.10 -19.80 4.26
CA GLU A 125 -29.44 -21.22 4.08
C GLU A 125 -30.86 -21.49 3.55
N ASN A 126 -31.80 -20.53 3.54
CA ASN A 126 -33.20 -20.89 3.28
C ASN A 126 -34.01 -20.06 2.29
N GLN A 127 -33.47 -19.04 1.61
CA GLN A 127 -34.25 -18.38 0.56
C GLN A 127 -33.37 -18.00 -0.63
N GLY A 128 -33.68 -18.60 -1.78
CA GLY A 128 -33.15 -18.22 -3.09
C GLY A 128 -33.65 -16.84 -3.50
N ILE A 129 -33.13 -15.81 -2.84
CA ILE A 129 -33.47 -14.40 -3.08
C ILE A 129 -32.55 -13.88 -4.18
N THR A 130 -33.15 -13.44 -5.29
CA THR A 130 -32.46 -12.77 -6.38
C THR A 130 -32.00 -11.37 -5.97
N CYS A 131 -30.83 -10.92 -6.47
CA CYS A 131 -30.18 -9.66 -6.09
C CYS A 131 -31.03 -8.38 -6.23
N GLN A 132 -32.22 -8.44 -6.84
CA GLN A 132 -33.10 -7.28 -7.03
C GLN A 132 -33.91 -6.90 -5.78
N GLU A 133 -34.18 -7.82 -4.84
CA GLU A 133 -35.01 -7.52 -3.66
C GLU A 133 -34.22 -6.90 -2.49
N TRP A 134 -32.89 -6.85 -2.59
CA TRP A 134 -32.00 -6.26 -1.56
C TRP A 134 -31.98 -4.72 -1.56
N LEU A 135 -32.48 -4.07 -2.61
CA LEU A 135 -32.37 -2.61 -2.80
C LEU A 135 -33.50 -1.80 -2.14
N GLU A 136 -34.59 -2.42 -1.69
CA GLU A 136 -35.77 -1.69 -1.21
C GLU A 136 -35.99 -1.72 0.32
N ASN A 137 -35.23 -2.53 1.07
CA ASN A 137 -35.46 -2.74 2.51
C ASN A 137 -34.31 -2.30 3.44
N ASP A 138 -33.43 -1.41 3.00
CA ASP A 138 -32.36 -0.87 3.85
C ASP A 138 -32.79 0.45 4.53
N ASN A 139 -33.64 0.32 5.54
CA ASN A 139 -33.87 1.36 6.57
C ASN A 139 -33.46 0.89 7.98
N LEU A 140 -32.66 -0.18 8.07
CA LEU A 140 -32.15 -0.70 9.34
C LEU A 140 -30.70 -1.11 9.21
N LEU A 141 -29.85 -0.09 9.11
CA LEU A 141 -28.53 0.04 9.74
C LEU A 141 -27.95 1.32 9.12
N GLU A 142 -28.20 2.47 9.76
CA GLU A 142 -27.22 3.55 9.61
C GLU A 142 -25.85 2.92 9.89
N PRO A 143 -24.85 3.10 9.02
CA PRO A 143 -23.54 2.54 9.24
C PRO A 143 -23.06 3.14 10.56
N THR A 144 -23.05 2.31 11.62
CA THR A 144 -22.62 2.68 12.96
C THR A 144 -21.26 3.33 12.81
N ASN A 145 -21.28 4.67 12.85
CA ASN A 145 -20.18 5.60 12.67
C ASN A 145 -18.84 4.89 12.52
N SER A 146 -18.60 4.29 11.35
CA SER A 146 -17.30 3.77 11.03
C SER A 146 -16.52 5.03 10.75
N HIS A 147 -15.95 5.61 11.80
CA HIS A 147 -14.67 6.28 11.72
C HIS A 147 -13.69 5.25 11.12
N PHE A 148 -13.84 4.98 9.82
CA PHE A 148 -12.77 4.46 9.00
C PHE A 148 -11.68 5.50 9.22
N ASN A 149 -10.65 5.11 9.95
CA ASN A 149 -9.40 5.84 10.01
C ASN A 149 -8.79 5.71 8.62
N SER A 150 -9.36 6.45 7.68
CA SER A 150 -9.00 6.41 6.28
C SER A 150 -7.63 7.03 6.16
N VAL A 151 -6.78 6.35 5.41
CA VAL A 151 -5.50 6.91 5.00
C VAL A 151 -5.80 8.20 4.23
N ASN A 152 -5.44 9.34 4.84
CA ASN A 152 -5.65 10.66 4.26
C ASN A 152 -4.31 11.28 3.84
N ARG A 153 -4.35 12.42 3.14
CA ARG A 153 -3.14 13.12 2.65
C ARG A 153 -2.15 13.54 3.74
N HIS A 154 -2.55 13.49 5.02
CA HIS A 154 -1.72 13.87 6.16
C HIS A 154 -1.15 12.65 6.93
N ASN A 155 -1.57 11.43 6.58
CA ASN A 155 -1.26 10.20 7.32
C ASN A 155 -0.61 9.10 6.47
N HIS A 156 -0.24 9.40 5.21
CA HIS A 156 0.61 8.53 4.40
C HIS A 156 1.52 9.36 3.50
N ASP A 157 2.78 8.97 3.43
CA ASP A 157 3.77 9.57 2.54
C ASP A 157 4.07 8.59 1.41
N THR A 158 3.55 8.86 0.22
CA THR A 158 3.79 8.02 -0.97
C THR A 158 4.14 8.92 -2.13
N ILE A 159 5.21 8.57 -2.85
CA ILE A 159 5.50 9.13 -4.17
C ILE A 159 5.49 8.01 -5.19
N SER A 160 4.80 8.24 -6.30
CA SER A 160 4.84 7.38 -7.47
C SER A 160 5.16 8.22 -8.69
N MET A 161 6.01 7.70 -9.58
CA MET A 161 6.48 8.41 -10.76
C MET A 161 6.49 7.48 -11.96
N ALA A 162 6.06 8.01 -13.10
CA ALA A 162 6.21 7.42 -14.42
C ALA A 162 7.11 8.32 -15.26
N VAL A 163 8.03 7.71 -16.00
CA VAL A 163 8.96 8.40 -16.89
C VAL A 163 8.90 7.75 -18.26
N ILE A 164 8.86 8.58 -19.30
CA ILE A 164 8.98 8.16 -20.69
C ILE A 164 10.21 8.86 -21.26
N ASP A 165 11.16 8.10 -21.78
CA ASP A 165 12.36 8.66 -22.39
C ASP A 165 12.13 9.11 -23.86
N LYS A 166 13.16 9.68 -24.49
CA LYS A 166 13.09 10.15 -25.89
C LYS A 166 12.92 9.03 -26.92
N MET A 167 13.26 7.79 -26.56
CA MET A 167 13.08 6.60 -27.38
C MET A 167 11.70 5.97 -27.17
N GLY A 168 10.91 6.51 -26.23
CA GLY A 168 9.60 6.01 -25.86
C GLY A 168 9.65 4.87 -24.85
N HIS A 169 10.80 4.57 -24.23
CA HIS A 169 10.88 3.58 -23.17
C HIS A 169 10.27 4.12 -21.87
N VAL A 170 9.51 3.27 -21.21
CA VAL A 170 8.73 3.57 -20.02
C VAL A 170 9.42 2.95 -18.81
N ALA A 171 9.52 3.73 -17.73
CA ALA A 171 9.88 3.22 -16.42
C ALA A 171 8.95 3.81 -15.37
N VAL A 172 8.62 3.02 -14.36
CA VAL A 172 7.83 3.49 -13.22
C VAL A 172 8.50 3.12 -11.91
N GLY A 173 8.22 3.91 -10.87
CA GLY A 173 8.64 3.58 -9.54
C GLY A 173 7.77 4.22 -8.47
N THR A 174 7.64 3.53 -7.34
CA THR A 174 6.92 3.99 -6.16
C THR A 174 7.79 3.81 -4.93
N SER A 175 7.69 4.72 -3.97
CA SER A 175 8.31 4.51 -2.66
C SER A 175 7.53 5.24 -1.56
N THR A 176 7.36 4.58 -0.41
CA THR A 176 6.49 5.04 0.69
C THR A 176 6.98 4.58 2.07
N ASN A 177 6.62 5.34 3.11
CA ASN A 177 6.71 4.92 4.50
C ASN A 177 5.46 4.13 4.97
N GLY A 178 4.43 4.04 4.13
CA GLY A 178 3.13 3.47 4.46
C GLY A 178 2.28 4.41 5.33
N ALA A 179 1.24 3.83 5.93
CA ALA A 179 0.36 4.54 6.84
C ALA A 179 1.03 4.80 8.21
N THR A 180 0.81 5.97 8.79
CA THR A 180 1.24 6.28 10.16
C THR A 180 0.52 5.38 11.17
N PHE A 181 1.24 4.82 12.15
CA PHE A 181 0.76 3.90 13.19
C PHE A 181 0.19 2.58 12.64
N LYS A 182 0.67 2.18 11.46
CA LYS A 182 0.38 0.86 10.90
C LYS A 182 0.81 -0.24 11.86
N ILE A 183 0.15 -1.39 11.76
CA ILE A 183 0.56 -2.61 12.48
C ILE A 183 1.96 -3.02 11.97
N PRO A 184 2.92 -3.40 12.85
CA PRO A 184 4.25 -3.83 12.46
C PRO A 184 4.18 -4.95 11.42
N GLY A 185 4.97 -4.80 10.35
CA GLY A 185 4.95 -5.72 9.21
C GLY A 185 3.86 -5.44 8.17
N ARG A 186 2.97 -4.46 8.37
CA ARG A 186 2.02 -4.03 7.33
C ARG A 186 2.76 -3.51 6.10
N VAL A 187 2.42 -4.09 4.96
CA VAL A 187 2.85 -3.68 3.62
C VAL A 187 1.65 -3.09 2.87
N GLY A 188 1.83 -1.91 2.26
CA GLY A 188 0.79 -1.28 1.45
C GLY A 188 0.84 -1.71 -0.02
N ASP A 189 0.20 -0.93 -0.88
CA ASP A 189 0.28 -1.07 -2.34
C ASP A 189 1.65 -0.70 -2.91
N GLY A 190 2.42 0.13 -2.21
CA GLY A 190 3.71 0.68 -2.65
C GLY A 190 4.64 -0.30 -3.38
N PRO A 191 4.93 -1.49 -2.85
CA PRO A 191 5.82 -2.47 -3.47
C PRO A 191 5.10 -3.46 -4.42
N ILE A 192 3.81 -3.26 -4.71
CA ILE A 192 2.97 -4.20 -5.44
C ILE A 192 2.72 -3.70 -6.87
N PRO A 193 3.29 -4.36 -7.90
CA PRO A 193 3.08 -3.97 -9.29
C PRO A 193 1.61 -4.13 -9.68
N GLY A 194 1.10 -3.17 -10.45
CA GLY A 194 -0.32 -3.12 -10.85
C GLY A 194 -1.25 -2.52 -9.79
N SER A 195 -0.76 -2.34 -8.55
CA SER A 195 -1.43 -1.58 -7.51
C SER A 195 -0.89 -0.15 -7.45
N SER A 196 0.38 0.02 -7.05
CA SER A 196 0.98 1.35 -6.89
C SER A 196 1.46 1.95 -8.20
N ALA A 197 2.09 1.16 -9.04
CA ALA A 197 2.56 1.58 -10.34
C ALA A 197 2.63 0.41 -11.31
N TYR A 198 2.55 0.75 -12.59
CA TYR A 198 2.79 -0.18 -13.68
C TYR A 198 3.16 0.62 -14.93
N GLY A 199 4.04 0.06 -15.75
CA GLY A 199 4.47 0.65 -16.99
C GLY A 199 4.66 -0.42 -18.05
N ASP A 200 4.27 -0.10 -19.28
CA ASP A 200 4.38 -0.94 -20.46
C ASP A 200 4.72 -0.03 -21.64
N ASP A 201 5.80 -0.35 -22.36
CA ASP A 201 6.27 0.42 -23.52
C ASP A 201 5.24 0.53 -24.65
N GLU A 202 4.34 -0.44 -24.78
CA GLU A 202 3.32 -0.52 -25.81
C GLU A 202 2.04 0.25 -25.43
N VAL A 203 1.81 0.48 -24.13
CA VAL A 203 0.57 1.07 -23.62
C VAL A 203 0.80 2.43 -22.97
N GLY A 204 1.73 2.52 -22.03
CA GLY A 204 1.97 3.70 -21.20
C GLY A 204 2.30 3.35 -19.75
N ALA A 205 2.16 4.34 -18.86
CA ALA A 205 2.46 4.18 -17.44
C ALA A 205 1.57 5.05 -16.56
N CYS A 206 1.33 4.58 -15.33
CA CYS A 206 0.73 5.40 -14.28
C CYS A 206 1.30 5.05 -12.91
N GLY A 207 1.08 5.98 -11.99
CA GLY A 207 1.31 5.79 -10.56
C GLY A 207 0.07 6.16 -9.76
N ALA A 208 -0.08 5.51 -8.61
CA ALA A 208 -1.17 5.68 -7.66
C ALA A 208 -0.61 6.00 -6.27
N THR A 209 -1.38 6.75 -5.49
CA THR A 209 -1.18 6.97 -4.06
C THR A 209 -2.53 6.95 -3.37
N GLY A 210 -2.58 6.54 -2.11
CA GLY A 210 -3.82 6.51 -1.34
C GLY A 210 -3.81 5.46 -0.24
N ASP A 211 -5.01 4.96 0.08
CA ASP A 211 -5.17 3.84 0.99
C ASP A 211 -4.71 2.53 0.34
N GLY A 212 -3.47 2.14 0.64
CA GLY A 212 -2.87 0.96 0.05
C GLY A 212 -3.66 -0.33 0.27
N ASP A 213 -4.42 -0.46 1.36
CA ASP A 213 -5.25 -1.65 1.64
C ASP A 213 -6.50 -1.70 0.77
N ILE A 214 -6.97 -0.55 0.27
CA ILE A 214 -8.04 -0.46 -0.74
C ILE A 214 -7.45 -0.67 -2.14
N MET A 215 -6.34 -0.01 -2.46
CA MET A 215 -5.70 -0.09 -3.78
C MET A 215 -5.36 -1.54 -4.16
N MET A 216 -4.79 -2.31 -3.22
CA MET A 216 -4.43 -3.72 -3.45
C MET A 216 -5.63 -4.62 -3.78
N ARG A 217 -6.86 -4.26 -3.38
CA ARG A 217 -8.06 -5.07 -3.66
C ARG A 217 -8.49 -4.98 -5.12
N PHE A 218 -8.27 -3.83 -5.74
CA PHE A 218 -8.80 -3.53 -7.06
C PHE A 218 -7.74 -3.51 -8.15
N LEU A 219 -6.45 -3.48 -7.77
CA LEU A 219 -5.32 -3.39 -8.70
C LEU A 219 -5.63 -2.37 -9.80
N PRO A 220 -5.85 -1.09 -9.43
CA PRO A 220 -6.46 -0.09 -10.29
C PRO A 220 -5.73 0.06 -11.63
N TRP A 221 -4.47 -0.35 -11.71
CA TRP A 221 -3.71 -0.33 -12.95
C TRP A 221 -3.93 -1.55 -13.84
N LEU A 222 -3.97 -2.76 -13.29
CA LEU A 222 -4.18 -3.96 -14.12
C LEU A 222 -5.57 -3.94 -14.77
N SER A 223 -6.57 -3.42 -14.07
CA SER A 223 -7.89 -3.18 -14.65
C SER A 223 -7.84 -2.08 -15.71
N SER A 224 -7.18 -0.96 -15.40
CA SER A 224 -7.06 0.17 -16.32
C SER A 224 -6.26 -0.16 -17.57
N SER A 225 -5.18 -0.95 -17.52
CA SER A 225 -4.40 -1.30 -18.71
C SER A 225 -5.19 -2.13 -19.70
N ARG A 226 -6.00 -3.06 -19.18
CA ARG A 226 -6.91 -3.90 -19.98
C ARG A 226 -8.03 -3.08 -20.60
N GLU A 227 -8.56 -2.09 -19.88
CA GLU A 227 -9.60 -1.19 -20.41
C GLU A 227 -9.02 -0.16 -21.39
N HIS A 228 -7.84 0.41 -21.13
CA HIS A 228 -7.21 1.42 -22.00
C HIS A 228 -6.56 0.84 -23.26
N ALA A 229 -6.20 -0.44 -23.29
CA ALA A 229 -5.91 -1.16 -24.54
C ALA A 229 -7.10 -1.14 -25.52
N THR A 230 -8.30 -0.75 -25.05
CA THR A 230 -9.52 -0.61 -25.86
C THR A 230 -10.06 0.82 -25.94
N TRP A 231 -9.45 1.82 -25.28
CA TRP A 231 -10.06 3.15 -25.10
C TRP A 231 -9.07 4.34 -25.18
N ASN A 232 -9.33 5.26 -26.12
CA ASN A 232 -8.54 6.47 -26.41
C ASN A 232 -8.82 7.64 -25.44
N GLY A 233 -8.77 7.44 -24.11
CA GLY A 233 -9.02 8.56 -23.19
C GLY A 233 -8.48 8.36 -21.77
N ALA A 234 -7.53 9.22 -21.37
CA ALA A 234 -6.85 9.20 -20.07
C ALA A 234 -7.66 9.75 -18.88
N SER A 235 -8.96 10.04 -19.04
CA SER A 235 -9.70 10.96 -18.16
C SER A 235 -10.51 10.33 -17.02
N ARG A 236 -10.41 9.00 -16.77
CA ARG A 236 -11.19 8.32 -15.72
C ARG A 236 -10.39 7.63 -14.61
N CYS A 237 -9.06 7.62 -14.67
CA CYS A 237 -8.26 7.09 -13.57
C CYS A 237 -8.12 8.12 -12.45
N CYS A 238 -8.45 7.74 -11.21
CA CYS A 238 -8.05 8.48 -10.00
C CYS A 238 -6.52 8.50 -9.78
N CYS A 239 -5.74 7.97 -10.73
CA CYS A 239 -4.30 7.80 -10.73
C CYS A 239 -3.69 8.67 -11.84
N GLY A 240 -2.48 9.20 -11.62
CA GLY A 240 -1.78 9.99 -12.63
C GLY A 240 -1.33 9.10 -13.78
N CYS A 241 -2.12 9.04 -14.85
CA CYS A 241 -1.92 8.15 -15.99
C CYS A 241 -1.44 8.86 -17.25
N TYR A 242 -0.47 8.24 -17.92
CA TYR A 242 0.04 8.65 -19.22
C TYR A 242 -0.15 7.51 -20.22
N ILE A 243 -0.97 7.77 -21.24
CA ILE A 243 -1.17 6.88 -22.37
C ILE A 243 -0.16 7.28 -23.46
N LYS A 244 0.57 6.31 -23.99
CA LYS A 244 1.43 6.51 -25.15
C LYS A 244 0.57 6.28 -26.40
N ASN A 245 0.22 7.36 -27.10
CA ASN A 245 -0.52 7.21 -28.36
C ASN A 245 0.34 6.41 -29.35
N CYS A 246 -0.14 5.25 -29.79
CA CYS A 246 0.41 4.56 -30.94
C CYS A 246 0.21 5.44 -32.18
N SER A 247 1.31 5.95 -32.73
CA SER A 247 1.36 6.61 -34.04
C SER A 247 1.45 5.58 -35.16
#